data_AF-A0A964QS53-F1
#
_entry.id   AF-A0A964QS53-F1
#
_cell.length_a   1.000
_cell.length_b   1.000
_cell.length_c   1.000
_cell.angle_alpha   90.00
_cell.angle_beta   90.00
_cell.angle_gamma   90.00
#
_symmetry.space_group_name_H-M   'P 1'
#
loop_
_entity.id
_entity.type
_entity.pdbx_description
1 polymer ?
#
loop_
_entity_poly.entity_id
_entity_poly.type
_entity_poly.pdbx_seq_one_letter_code
_entity_poly.pdbx_strand_id
1 'polypeptide(L)' 'MTKPNLLPHIQRMIRLVLFGLIASGPVAQAQRYNPGDVAEDFTLINRASGTPLKLSDYAGKIIFMEWFAWW' A
#
# COMPACT_ATOMS: atom_id res chain seq x y z
N MET A 1 23.01 -18.31 47.70
CA MET A 1 22.12 -17.49 46.85
C MET A 1 22.64 -17.57 45.42
N THR A 2 22.13 -18.51 44.62
CA THR A 2 22.63 -18.79 43.25
C THR A 2 21.94 -17.87 42.25
N LYS A 3 22.72 -17.19 41.40
CA LYS A 3 22.24 -16.21 40.43
C LYS A 3 21.40 -16.92 39.35
N PRO A 4 20.18 -16.47 39.03
CA PRO A 4 19.34 -17.13 38.04
C PRO A 4 19.98 -17.12 36.65
N ASN A 5 19.89 -18.25 35.94
CA ASN A 5 20.43 -18.39 34.58
C ASN A 5 19.43 -17.81 33.56
N LEU A 6 19.72 -16.62 33.07
CA LEU A 6 18.83 -15.84 32.21
C LEU A 6 18.96 -16.20 30.71
N LEU A 7 19.96 -17.00 30.33
CA LEU A 7 20.28 -17.32 28.93
C LEU A 7 19.11 -17.89 28.09
N PRO A 8 18.31 -18.86 28.58
CA PRO A 8 17.21 -19.43 27.78
C PRO A 8 16.04 -18.45 27.60
N HIS A 9 15.85 -17.54 28.55
CA HIS A 9 14.83 -16.48 28.46
C HIS A 9 15.25 -15.44 27.43
N ILE A 10 16.52 -15.06 27.43
CA ILE A 10 17.12 -14.14 26.44
C ILE A 10 17.01 -14.74 25.04
N GLN A 11 17.34 -16.02 24.85
CA GLN A 11 17.23 -16.69 23.56
C GLN A 11 15.79 -16.79 23.03
N ARG A 12 14.80 -17.02 23.92
CA ARG A 12 13.38 -16.99 23.57
C ARG A 12 12.91 -15.60 23.16
N MET A 13 13.33 -14.57 23.89
CA MET A 13 13.04 -13.18 23.55
C MET A 13 13.62 -12.81 22.18
N ILE A 14 14.87 -13.17 21.90
CA ILE A 14 15.53 -12.91 20.61
C ILE A 14 14.74 -13.57 19.46
N ARG A 15 14.31 -14.83 19.61
CA ARG A 15 13.52 -15.53 18.58
C ARG A 15 12.15 -14.88 18.32
N LEU A 16 11.47 -14.45 19.38
CA LEU A 16 10.19 -13.74 19.25
C LEU A 16 10.35 -12.37 18.58
N VAL A 17 11.42 -11.65 18.91
CA VAL A 17 11.75 -10.36 18.29
C VAL A 17 12.06 -10.54 16.80
N LEU A 18 12.88 -11.53 16.42
CA LEU A 18 13.20 -11.83 15.03
C LEU A 18 11.96 -12.28 14.23
N PHE A 19 11.07 -13.08 14.82
CA PHE A 19 9.82 -13.49 14.17
C PHE A 19 8.87 -12.29 13.96
N GLY A 20 8.79 -11.39 14.93
CA GLY A 20 8.04 -10.14 14.81
C GLY A 20 8.57 -9.23 13.70
N LEU A 21 9.89 -9.10 13.57
CA LEU A 21 10.53 -8.28 12.53
C LEU A 21 10.30 -8.80 11.10
N ILE A 22 10.14 -10.12 10.92
CA ILE A 22 9.91 -10.73 9.60
C ILE A 22 8.43 -10.68 9.22
N ALA A 23 7.52 -10.79 10.21
CA ALA A 23 6.08 -10.68 9.99
C ALA A 23 5.62 -9.23 9.72
N SER A 24 6.42 -8.24 10.11
CA SER A 24 6.27 -6.85 9.70
C SER A 24 6.96 -6.55 8.35
N GLY A 25 6.75 -7.41 7.35
CA GLY A 25 7.12 -7.08 5.97
C GLY A 25 6.45 -5.77 5.53
N PRO A 26 6.97 -5.06 4.51
CA PRO A 26 6.41 -3.78 4.10
C PRO A 26 4.97 -3.99 3.64
N VAL A 27 4.01 -3.65 4.50
CA VAL A 27 2.63 -3.49 4.08
C VAL A 27 2.61 -2.21 3.25
N ALA A 28 2.21 -2.38 1.99
CA ALA A 28 1.82 -1.34 1.06
C ALA A 28 2.94 -0.56 0.35
N GLN A 29 3.12 -0.86 -0.94
CA GLN A 29 3.36 0.21 -1.89
C GLN A 29 1.99 0.79 -2.28
N ALA A 30 1.43 1.63 -1.42
CA ALA A 30 0.16 2.32 -1.67
C ALA A 30 0.29 3.40 -2.78
N GLN A 31 1.51 3.79 -3.12
CA GLN A 31 1.80 4.83 -4.09
C GLN A 31 2.38 4.22 -5.37
N ARG A 32 1.56 4.23 -6.43
CA ARG A 32 1.94 3.73 -7.76
C ARG A 32 2.73 4.76 -8.59
N TYR A 33 2.51 6.05 -8.34
CA TYR A 33 3.07 7.14 -9.12
C TYR A 33 3.75 8.19 -8.25
N ASN A 34 4.80 8.81 -8.76
CA ASN A 34 5.45 10.00 -8.22
C ASN A 34 5.03 11.25 -9.01
N PRO A 35 5.17 12.46 -8.45
CA PRO A 35 4.95 13.69 -9.20
C PRO A 35 5.84 13.77 -10.45
N GLY A 36 5.24 14.03 -11.61
CA GLY A 36 5.93 14.08 -12.90
C GLY A 36 5.91 12.77 -13.69
N ASP A 37 5.49 11.66 -13.07
CA ASP A 37 5.29 10.40 -13.80
C ASP A 37 4.16 10.56 -14.82
N VAL A 38 4.32 9.88 -15.96
CA VAL A 38 3.24 9.71 -16.93
C VAL A 38 2.31 8.63 -16.39
N ALA A 39 1.05 9.01 -16.12
CA ALA A 39 0.03 8.06 -15.70
C ALA A 39 -0.30 7.07 -16.84
N GLU A 40 -0.46 5.79 -16.50
CA GLU A 40 -0.92 4.78 -17.44
C GLU A 40 -2.37 5.08 -17.89
N ASP A 41 -2.68 4.82 -19.16
CA ASP A 41 -4.06 4.91 -19.62
C ASP A 41 -4.90 3.82 -18.95
N PHE A 42 -6.15 4.15 -18.65
CA PHE A 42 -7.10 3.24 -18.03
C PHE A 42 -8.48 3.46 -18.62
N THR A 43 -9.37 2.49 -18.44
CA THR A 43 -10.79 2.63 -18.81
C THR A 43 -11.66 2.45 -17.57
N LEU A 44 -12.56 3.40 -17.34
CA LEU A 44 -13.61 3.32 -16.33
C LEU A 44 -14.98 3.23 -17.00
N ILE A 45 -15.97 2.73 -16.27
CA ILE A 45 -17.37 2.85 -16.69
C ILE A 45 -17.95 4.09 -16.02
N ASN A 46 -18.44 5.03 -16.82
CA ASN A 46 -19.16 6.18 -16.30
C ASN A 46 -20.47 5.69 -15.67
N ARG A 47 -20.65 5.93 -14.36
CA ARG A 47 -21.84 5.44 -13.64
C ARG A 47 -23.14 6.14 -14.06
N ALA A 48 -23.07 7.36 -14.56
CA ALA A 48 -24.24 8.12 -15.00
C ALA A 48 -24.71 7.71 -16.40
N SER A 49 -23.78 7.49 -17.34
CA SER A 49 -24.12 7.17 -18.73
C SER A 49 -23.97 5.68 -19.10
N GLY A 50 -23.28 4.88 -18.29
CA GLY A 50 -22.94 3.49 -18.59
C GLY A 50 -21.88 3.32 -19.69
N THR A 51 -21.35 4.40 -20.25
CA THR A 51 -20.38 4.34 -21.36
C THR A 51 -18.95 4.21 -20.82
N PRO A 52 -18.04 3.56 -21.58
CA PRO A 52 -16.62 3.57 -21.26
C PRO A 52 -16.05 4.99 -21.32
N LEU A 53 -15.09 5.27 -20.45
CA LEU A 53 -14.33 6.51 -20.37
C LEU A 53 -12.84 6.17 -20.25
N LYS A 54 -12.00 6.74 -21.09
CA LYS A 54 -10.54 6.55 -21.03
C LYS A 54 -9.84 7.80 -20.51
N LEU A 55 -8.67 7.65 -19.90
CA LEU A 55 -7.84 8.82 -19.53
C LEU A 55 -7.40 9.57 -20.79
N SER A 56 -7.05 8.83 -21.85
CA SER A 56 -6.64 9.40 -23.15
C SER A 56 -7.70 10.27 -23.83
N ASP A 57 -9.00 10.07 -23.53
CA ASP A 57 -10.08 10.93 -24.03
C ASP A 57 -9.96 12.39 -23.52
N TYR A 58 -9.17 12.62 -22.47
CA TYR A 58 -8.96 13.91 -21.83
C TYR A 58 -7.60 14.55 -22.14
N ALA A 59 -6.89 14.10 -23.17
CA ALA A 59 -5.60 14.67 -23.56
C ALA A 59 -5.65 16.21 -23.68
N GLY A 60 -4.63 16.88 -23.11
CA GLY A 60 -4.54 18.34 -23.08
C GLY A 60 -5.38 19.04 -22.01
N LYS A 61 -6.05 18.29 -21.12
CA LYS A 61 -6.78 18.84 -19.96
C LYS A 61 -6.06 18.51 -18.66
N ILE A 62 -6.24 19.37 -17.66
CA ILE A 62 -5.87 19.05 -16.27
C ILE A 62 -7.01 18.23 -15.67
N ILE A 63 -6.67 17.07 -15.12
CA ILE A 63 -7.63 16.13 -14.55
C ILE A 63 -7.34 15.94 -13.07
N PHE A 64 -8.39 16.03 -12.26
CA PHE A 64 -8.37 15.74 -10.83
C PHE A 64 -9.16 14.45 -10.59
N MET A 65 -8.50 13.43 -10.04
CA MET A 65 -9.10 12.14 -9.73
C MET A 65 -9.49 12.10 -8.26
N GLU A 66 -10.79 12.02 -7.99
CA GLU A 66 -11.33 11.90 -6.63
C GLU A 66 -11.92 10.49 -6.46
N TRP A 67 -11.51 9.80 -5.39
CA TRP A 67 -11.93 8.44 -5.08
C TRP A 67 -12.94 8.48 -3.94
N PHE A 68 -14.22 8.36 -4.26
CA PHE A 68 -15.31 8.41 -3.29
C PHE A 68 -16.11 7.10 -3.21
N ALA A 69 -16.48 6.76 -1.98
CA ALA A 69 -17.29 5.61 -1.61
C ALA A 69 -18.17 6.00 -0.41
N TRP A 70 -19.48 5.80 -0.52
CA TRP A 70 -20.46 6.17 0.53
C TRP A 70 -20.97 5.00 1.37
N TRP A 71 -20.56 3.77 1.02
CA TRP A 71 -20.95 2.54 1.70
C TRP A 71 -20.24 2.35 3.04
#